data_AF-A0A382HVI7-F1
#
_entry.id   AF-A0A382HVI7-F1
#
_cell.length_a   1.000
_cell.length_b   1.000
_cell.length_c   1.000
_cell.angle_alpha   90.00
_cell.angle_beta   90.00
_cell.angle_gamma   90.00
#
_symmetry.space_group_name_H-M   'P 1'
#
loop_
_entity.id
_entity.type
_entity.pdbx_description
1 polymer ?
#
loop_
_entity_poly.entity_id
_entity_poly.type
_entity_poly.pdbx_seq_one_letter_code
_entity_poly.pdbx_strand_id
1 'polypeptide(L)' 'SYNDTGMLQEADAGILFCPPENVIKEFPQFPVSQNYEEFKNIILKIRTTLNK' A
#
# COMPACT_ATOMS: atom_id res chain seq x y z
N SER A 1 3.61 -8.69 -11.99
CA SER A 1 4.97 -9.24 -11.92
C SER A 1 5.45 -9.22 -10.48
N TYR A 2 6.01 -10.32 -9.98
CA TYR A 2 6.53 -10.50 -8.61
C TYR A 2 7.86 -9.73 -8.35
N ASN A 3 8.12 -8.65 -9.09
CA ASN A 3 9.41 -7.96 -9.14
C ASN A 3 9.38 -6.56 -8.50
N ASP A 4 8.26 -6.17 -7.87
CA ASP A 4 8.07 -4.85 -7.24
C ASP A 4 8.08 -4.90 -5.70
N THR A 5 8.35 -6.06 -5.09
CA THR A 5 8.42 -6.20 -3.62
C THR A 5 9.67 -5.55 -3.03
N GLY A 6 10.76 -5.42 -3.80
CA GLY A 6 11.96 -4.69 -3.37
C GLY A 6 11.75 -3.16 -3.34
N MET A 7 10.92 -2.62 -4.24
CA MET A 7 10.64 -1.18 -4.30
C MET A 7 9.65 -0.72 -3.20
N LEU A 8 8.79 -1.62 -2.72
CA LEU A 8 7.87 -1.36 -1.60
C LEU A 8 8.56 -1.35 -0.22
N GLN A 9 9.75 -1.94 -0.07
CA GLN A 9 10.51 -1.93 1.18
C GLN A 9 11.39 -0.69 1.37
N GLU A 10 11.79 -0.04 0.27
CA GLU A 10 12.53 1.23 0.29
C GLU A 10 11.60 2.45 0.40
N ALA A 11 10.30 2.26 0.19
CA ALA A 11 9.31 3.32 0.34
C ALA A 11 8.88 3.46 1.80
N ASP A 12 9.00 4.65 2.38
CA ASP A 12 8.50 5.00 3.73
C ASP A 12 7.02 4.65 3.96
N ALA A 13 6.23 4.48 2.88
CA ALA A 13 4.87 3.96 2.93
C ALA A 13 4.49 3.22 1.64
N GLY A 14 4.18 1.92 1.75
CA GLY A 14 3.66 1.10 0.66
C GLY A 14 2.14 0.94 0.74
N ILE A 15 1.44 0.97 -0.41
CA ILE A 15 -0.01 0.72 -0.50
C ILE A 15 -0.23 -0.35 -1.56
N LEU A 16 -1.01 -1.38 -1.23
CA LEU A 16 -1.41 -2.40 -2.20
C LEU A 16 -2.68 -1.94 -2.91
N PHE A 17 -2.63 -1.81 -4.23
CA PHE A 17 -3.79 -1.48 -5.06
C PHE A 17 -4.27 -2.74 -5.80
N CYS A 18 -5.51 -3.15 -5.50
CA CYS A 18 -6.15 -4.35 -6.04
C CYS A 18 -5.26 -5.62 -5.99
N PRO A 19 -4.63 -5.95 -4.84
CA PRO A 19 -3.81 -7.15 -4.74
C PRO A 19 -4.67 -8.41 -4.70
N PRO A 20 -4.16 -9.55 -5.19
CA PRO A 20 -4.78 -10.85 -4.96
C PRO A 20 -4.63 -11.27 -3.49
N GLU A 21 -5.54 -12.13 -3.00
CA GLU A 21 -5.58 -12.56 -1.59
C GLU A 21 -4.27 -13.15 -1.06
N ASN A 22 -3.48 -13.81 -1.92
CA ASN A 22 -2.17 -14.34 -1.55
C ASN A 22 -1.21 -13.22 -1.12
N VAL A 23 -1.21 -12.09 -1.84
CA VAL A 23 -0.35 -10.94 -1.53
C VAL A 23 -0.81 -10.23 -0.26
N ILE A 24 -2.12 -10.19 0.00
CA ILE A 24 -2.68 -9.66 1.26
C ILE A 24 -2.20 -10.48 2.45
N LYS A 25 -2.18 -11.82 2.31
CA LYS A 25 -1.69 -12.74 3.35
C LYS A 25 -0.19 -12.66 3.55
N GLU A 26 0.58 -12.46 2.48
CA GLU A 26 2.04 -12.32 2.55
C GLU A 26 2.47 -10.96 3.13
N PHE A 27 1.69 -9.90 2.94
CA PHE A 27 2.02 -8.55 3.39
C PHE A 27 0.87 -7.83 4.13
N PRO A 28 0.44 -8.35 5.29
CA PRO A 28 -0.65 -7.75 6.06
C PRO A 28 -0.31 -6.36 6.63
N GLN A 29 0.97 -5.97 6.65
CA GLN A 29 1.40 -4.66 7.14
C GLN A 29 1.07 -3.50 6.18
N PHE A 30 0.82 -3.77 4.89
CA PHE A 30 0.52 -2.72 3.93
C PHE A 30 -0.99 -2.50 3.81
N PRO A 31 -1.47 -1.25 3.86
CA PRO A 31 -2.86 -0.95 3.61
C PRO A 31 -3.26 -1.40 2.19
N VAL A 32 -4.37 -2.13 2.12
CA VAL A 32 -4.95 -2.61 0.86
C VAL A 32 -6.07 -1.67 0.44
N SER A 33 -6.06 -1.29 -0.83
CA SER A 33 -7.12 -0.53 -1.48
C SER A 33 -7.67 -1.32 -2.64
N GLN A 34 -8.99 -1.46 -2.73
CA GLN A 34 -9.65 -2.14 -3.85
C GLN A 34 -10.21 -1.15 -4.88
N ASN A 35 -10.39 0.11 -4.48
CA ASN A 35 -10.97 1.16 -5.30
C ASN A 35 -10.13 2.43 -5.27
N TYR A 36 -10.27 3.27 -6.30
CA TYR A 36 -9.53 4.52 -6.42
C TYR A 36 -9.87 5.52 -5.30
N GLU A 37 -11.11 5.48 -4.78
CA GLU A 37 -11.54 6.30 -3.65
C GLU A 37 -10.82 5.90 -2.35
N GLU A 38 -10.66 4.61 -2.10
CA GLU A 38 -9.91 4.12 -0.94
C GLU A 38 -8.43 4.46 -1.06
N PHE A 39 -7.86 4.28 -2.26
CA PHE A 39 -6.47 4.63 -2.54
C PHE A 39 -6.20 6.11 -2.25
N LYS A 40 -7.08 7.03 -2.70
CA LYS A 40 -6.98 8.46 -2.39
C LYS A 40 -7.04 8.75 -0.89
N ASN A 41 -7.95 8.11 -0.16
CA ASN A 41 -8.06 8.29 1.29
C ASN A 41 -6.80 7.81 2.03
N ILE A 42 -6.25 6.66 1.62
CA ILE A 42 -5.03 6.10 2.21
C ILE A 42 -3.84 7.02 1.93
N ILE A 43 -3.68 7.54 0.70
CA ILE A 43 -2.65 8.52 0.37
C ILE A 43 -2.76 9.78 1.24
N LEU A 44 -3.97 10.34 1.39
CA LEU A 44 -4.18 11.52 2.24
C LEU A 44 -3.79 11.23 3.70
N LYS A 45 -4.17 10.07 4.22
CA LYS A 45 -3.85 9.65 5.58
C LYS A 45 -2.35 9.48 5.80
N ILE A 46 -1.65 8.84 4.86
CA ILE A 46 -0.19 8.66 4.88
C ILE A 46 0.50 10.03 4.81
N ARG A 47 0.06 10.91 3.91
CA ARG A 47 0.59 12.26 3.78
C ARG A 47 0.47 13.07 5.08
N THR A 48 -0.66 12.97 5.79
CA THR A 48 -0.84 13.64 7.09
C THR A 48 0.04 13.02 8.18
N THR A 49 0.30 11.72 8.11
CA THR A 49 1.13 11.00 9.10
C THR A 49 2.61 11.29 8.91
N LEU A 50 3.10 11.40 7.67
CA LEU A 50 4.52 11.69 7.35
C LEU A 50 4.91 13.17 7.53
N ASN A 51 3.95 14.11 7.53
CA ASN A 51 4.21 15.53 7.75
C ASN A 51 4.13 15.95 9.23
N LYS A 52 4.22 15.01 10.17
CA LYS A 52 4.19 15.23 11.62
C LYS A 52 5.47 14.74 12.26
#